data_AF-A0A1I6ZE70-F1
#
_entry.id   AF-A0A1I6ZE70-F1
#
_cell.length_a   1.000
_cell.length_b   1.000
_cell.length_c   1.000
_cell.angle_alpha   90.00
_cell.angle_beta   90.00
_cell.angle_gamma   90.00
#
_symmetry.space_group_name_H-M   'P 1'
#
loop_
_entity.id
_entity.type
_entity.pdbx_description
1 polymer ?
#
loop_
_entity_poly.entity_id
_entity_poly.type
_entity_poly.pdbx_seq_one_letter_code
_entity_poly.pdbx_strand_id
1 'polypeptide(L)'
;MPTVEVAEQAGTEPSEDVVLTLPNAVAVLDGATSLRPTERTGGWYAAELATALRHRLGPSTVPDPGSHPDSGAAPDLADSLASAIDEVSTAHGLLPGNSPSTTVSILRWDERTVEALVLADSPVVVFTDSGTDAVTDDRLHALRTTGEGDYRQRLRGGGGFDERHHDELRAAVDATGRWRNVEGGFWVAEADPSAAHRAIRRSWPRSEVRSALLASDGVSCGVEQYDSYRDWRELLAHARAESARAVLERVRAAEHADPDGSRWPRPKRHDDQALAVVEFTSDD
;
A
#
# COMPACT_ATOMS: atom_id res chain seq x y z
N MET A 1 0.67 23.19 -9.16
CA MET A 1 0.12 21.81 -9.26
C MET A 1 1.17 20.85 -8.74
N PRO A 2 0.79 19.81 -7.98
CA PRO A 2 1.77 18.86 -7.46
C PRO A 2 2.44 18.08 -8.59
N THR A 3 3.70 17.71 -8.40
CA THR A 3 4.39 16.76 -9.27
C THR A 3 4.38 15.38 -8.61
N VAL A 4 4.15 14.35 -9.41
CA VAL A 4 4.13 12.95 -8.94
C VAL A 4 5.20 12.19 -9.72
N GLU A 5 6.18 11.65 -9.01
CA GLU A 5 7.15 10.70 -9.54
C GLU A 5 6.79 9.29 -9.03
N VAL A 6 6.79 8.31 -9.91
CA VAL A 6 6.48 6.91 -9.57
C VAL A 6 7.62 6.02 -10.04
N ALA A 7 7.96 5.03 -9.22
CA ALA A 7 8.83 3.93 -9.61
C ALA A 7 8.21 2.60 -9.17
N GLU A 8 8.32 1.60 -10.04
CA GLU A 8 7.88 0.22 -9.80
C GLU A 8 9.01 -0.76 -10.14
N GLN A 9 9.16 -1.82 -9.35
CA GLN A 9 10.13 -2.89 -9.58
C GLN A 9 9.59 -4.23 -9.07
N ALA A 10 9.32 -5.17 -9.99
CA ALA A 10 8.89 -6.51 -9.63
C ALA A 10 9.98 -7.26 -8.85
N GLY A 11 9.58 -7.94 -7.78
CA GLY A 11 10.35 -8.99 -7.13
C GLY A 11 10.23 -10.32 -7.87
N THR A 12 9.08 -10.57 -8.49
CA THR A 12 8.88 -11.64 -9.49
C THR A 12 7.98 -11.12 -10.61
N GLU A 13 8.32 -11.38 -11.86
CA GLU A 13 7.55 -10.88 -13.00
C GLU A 13 6.28 -11.72 -13.25
N PRO A 14 5.11 -11.09 -13.46
CA PRO A 14 4.83 -9.65 -13.36
C PRO A 14 4.62 -9.19 -11.91
N SER A 15 4.89 -7.91 -11.64
CA SER A 15 4.56 -7.25 -10.36
C SER A 15 3.07 -7.35 -10.04
N GLU A 16 2.75 -7.54 -8.77
CA GLU A 16 1.40 -7.46 -8.23
C GLU A 16 1.04 -6.08 -7.65
N ASP A 17 2.03 -5.19 -7.53
CA ASP A 17 1.80 -3.78 -7.21
C ASP A 17 1.20 -3.02 -8.41
N VAL A 18 0.31 -2.07 -8.11
CA VAL A 18 -0.29 -1.13 -9.07
C VAL A 18 -0.25 0.28 -8.50
N VAL A 19 0.28 1.24 -9.28
CA VAL A 19 0.19 2.67 -8.97
C VAL A 19 -0.81 3.39 -9.88
N LEU A 20 -1.82 4.04 -9.27
CA LEU A 20 -2.79 4.89 -9.95
C LEU A 20 -2.42 6.36 -9.74
N THR A 21 -2.10 7.08 -10.81
CA THR A 21 -1.87 8.53 -10.79
C THR A 21 -3.00 9.29 -11.47
N LEU A 22 -3.54 10.31 -10.79
CA LEU A 22 -4.56 11.24 -11.27
C LEU A 22 -4.11 12.69 -11.02
N PRO A 23 -4.74 13.70 -11.66
CA PRO A 23 -4.38 15.11 -11.42
C PRO A 23 -4.54 15.59 -9.97
N ASN A 24 -5.43 14.93 -9.20
CA ASN A 24 -5.82 15.29 -7.83
C ASN A 24 -5.65 14.15 -6.82
N ALA A 25 -5.08 13.01 -7.23
CA ALA A 25 -4.87 11.87 -6.34
C ALA A 25 -3.75 10.95 -6.84
N VAL A 26 -3.15 10.22 -5.92
CA VAL A 26 -2.32 9.04 -6.21
C VAL A 26 -2.76 7.90 -5.30
N ALA A 27 -2.71 6.66 -5.79
CA ALA A 27 -2.92 5.48 -4.99
C ALA A 27 -1.87 4.41 -5.29
N VAL A 28 -1.46 3.68 -4.26
CA VAL A 28 -0.61 2.48 -4.34
C VAL A 28 -1.44 1.31 -3.82
N LEU A 29 -1.53 0.27 -4.64
CA LEU A 29 -2.24 -0.98 -4.33
C LEU A 29 -1.23 -2.11 -4.42
N ASP A 30 -0.91 -2.74 -3.29
CA ASP A 30 0.03 -3.86 -3.21
C ASP A 30 -0.76 -5.17 -3.20
N GLY A 31 -0.66 -5.93 -4.28
CA GLY A 31 -1.42 -7.15 -4.49
C GLY A 31 -0.86 -8.31 -3.67
N ALA A 32 -1.69 -8.91 -2.80
CA ALA A 32 -1.23 -9.99 -1.94
C ALA A 32 -0.83 -11.25 -2.76
N THR A 33 0.44 -11.63 -2.66
CA THR A 33 0.97 -12.77 -3.41
C THR A 33 0.33 -14.10 -3.02
N SER A 34 -0.21 -14.78 -4.03
CA SER A 34 -0.79 -16.11 -3.87
C SER A 34 0.29 -17.18 -3.76
N LEU A 35 0.32 -17.90 -2.64
CA LEU A 35 1.27 -19.02 -2.40
C LEU A 35 0.79 -20.36 -2.98
N ARG A 36 -0.32 -20.33 -3.72
CA ARG A 36 -0.96 -21.47 -4.37
C ARG A 36 -1.38 -21.03 -5.78
N PRO A 37 -1.42 -21.95 -6.77
CA PRO A 37 -1.95 -21.63 -8.10
C PRO A 37 -3.37 -21.07 -7.98
N THR A 38 -3.59 -19.92 -8.61
CA THR A 38 -4.87 -19.22 -8.66
C THR A 38 -5.11 -18.71 -10.09
N GLU A 39 -6.37 -18.65 -10.50
CA GLU A 39 -6.76 -18.02 -11.76
C GLU A 39 -6.70 -16.49 -11.68
N ARG A 40 -6.87 -15.94 -10.47
CA ARG A 40 -6.91 -14.50 -10.19
C ARG A 40 -5.94 -14.17 -9.07
N THR A 41 -4.90 -13.40 -9.40
CA THR A 41 -3.82 -13.01 -8.51
C THR A 41 -4.17 -11.73 -7.71
N GLY A 42 -3.33 -11.36 -6.74
CA GLY A 42 -3.45 -10.09 -6.04
C GLY A 42 -3.29 -8.92 -7.01
N GLY A 43 -2.32 -9.02 -7.93
CA GLY A 43 -2.09 -8.03 -8.98
C GLY A 43 -3.26 -7.85 -9.94
N TRP A 44 -3.96 -8.93 -10.31
CA TRP A 44 -5.20 -8.82 -11.08
C TRP A 44 -6.25 -8.01 -10.33
N TYR A 45 -6.46 -8.29 -9.04
CA TYR A 45 -7.45 -7.59 -8.23
C TYR A 45 -7.06 -6.12 -8.01
N ALA A 46 -5.78 -5.83 -7.77
CA ALA A 46 -5.25 -4.48 -7.67
C ALA A 46 -5.53 -3.66 -8.95
N ALA A 47 -5.35 -4.25 -10.14
CA ALA A 47 -5.61 -3.59 -11.41
C ALA A 47 -7.11 -3.28 -11.63
N GLU A 48 -8.00 -4.23 -11.31
CA GLU A 48 -9.45 -4.03 -11.38
C GLU A 48 -9.91 -2.95 -10.38
N LEU A 49 -9.40 -2.99 -9.15
CA LEU A 49 -9.74 -2.03 -8.11
C LEU A 49 -9.21 -0.62 -8.45
N ALA A 50 -8.00 -0.51 -9.00
CA ALA A 50 -7.46 0.76 -9.48
C ALA A 50 -8.33 1.36 -10.60
N THR A 51 -8.87 0.52 -11.49
CA THR A 51 -9.80 0.95 -12.55
C THR A 51 -11.10 1.50 -11.95
N ALA A 52 -11.69 0.80 -10.98
CA ALA A 52 -12.89 1.26 -10.28
C ALA A 52 -12.63 2.56 -9.47
N LEU A 53 -11.47 2.68 -8.83
CA LEU A 53 -11.07 3.89 -8.07
C LEU A 53 -10.87 5.11 -8.98
N ARG A 54 -10.32 4.93 -10.19
CA ARG A 54 -10.11 6.03 -11.14
C ARG A 54 -11.39 6.84 -11.40
N HIS A 55 -12.52 6.16 -11.55
CA HIS A 55 -13.81 6.82 -11.82
C HIS A 55 -14.34 7.64 -10.63
N ARG A 56 -13.88 7.34 -9.40
CA ARG A 56 -14.38 7.93 -8.15
C ARG A 56 -13.44 8.98 -7.58
N LEU A 57 -12.14 8.82 -7.79
CA LEU A 57 -11.11 9.74 -7.30
C LEU A 57 -10.82 10.88 -8.28
N GLY A 58 -11.13 10.69 -9.57
CA GLY A 58 -10.92 11.73 -10.59
C GLY A 58 -11.73 13.00 -10.29
N PRO A 59 -11.29 14.17 -10.81
CA PRO A 59 -12.03 15.41 -10.63
C PRO A 59 -13.43 15.27 -11.25
N SER A 60 -14.46 15.73 -10.54
CA SER A 60 -15.83 15.68 -11.04
C SER A 60 -15.93 16.54 -12.32
N THR A 61 -16.11 15.89 -13.46
CA THR A 61 -16.14 16.56 -14.78
C THR A 61 -17.52 17.13 -15.13
N VAL A 62 -18.53 16.88 -14.30
CA VAL A 62 -19.90 17.34 -14.51
C VAL A 62 -20.29 18.26 -13.35
N PRO A 63 -20.51 19.56 -13.58
CA PRO A 63 -21.21 20.41 -12.63
C PRO A 63 -22.63 19.85 -12.50
N ASP A 64 -22.96 19.26 -11.36
CA ASP A 64 -24.33 18.84 -11.07
C ASP A 64 -25.18 20.10 -10.80
N PRO A 65 -26.12 20.45 -11.69
CA PRO A 65 -26.94 21.65 -11.52
C PRO A 65 -27.99 21.50 -10.39
N GLY A 66 -28.08 20.33 -9.74
CA GLY A 66 -28.93 20.07 -8.58
C GLY A 66 -28.19 20.01 -7.23
N SER A 67 -26.86 20.08 -7.23
CA SER A 67 -26.06 20.03 -6.02
C SER A 67 -26.20 21.33 -5.21
N HIS A 68 -26.68 21.22 -3.97
CA HIS A 68 -26.66 22.31 -3.00
C HIS A 68 -25.22 22.85 -2.84
N PRO A 69 -25.01 24.15 -2.58
CA PRO A 69 -23.67 24.73 -2.43
C PRO A 69 -22.81 24.10 -1.30
N ASP A 70 -23.42 23.37 -0.35
CA ASP A 70 -22.73 22.55 0.66
C ASP A 70 -22.46 21.09 0.24
N SER A 71 -22.87 20.68 -0.97
CA SER A 71 -22.67 19.31 -1.52
C SER A 71 -21.52 19.20 -2.53
N GLY A 72 -20.70 20.25 -2.67
CA GLY A 72 -19.51 20.27 -3.52
C GLY A 72 -18.26 19.59 -2.93
N ALA A 73 -18.38 18.92 -1.79
CA ALA A 73 -17.29 18.14 -1.21
C ALA A 73 -17.12 16.82 -1.98
N ALA A 74 -15.87 16.46 -2.29
CA ALA A 74 -15.57 15.15 -2.84
C ALA A 74 -16.09 14.04 -1.89
N PRO A 75 -16.57 12.90 -2.41
CA PRO A 75 -17.05 11.80 -1.56
C PRO A 75 -15.95 11.34 -0.61
N ASP A 76 -16.31 10.86 0.58
CA ASP A 76 -15.34 10.34 1.55
C ASP A 76 -14.49 9.23 0.90
N LEU A 77 -13.20 9.17 1.26
CA LEU A 77 -12.28 8.19 0.67
C LEU A 77 -12.68 6.74 1.01
N ALA A 78 -13.24 6.48 2.20
CA ALA A 78 -13.72 5.15 2.56
C ALA A 78 -14.99 4.77 1.78
N ASP A 79 -15.93 5.72 1.60
CA ASP A 79 -17.12 5.48 0.77
C ASP A 79 -16.74 5.19 -0.69
N SER A 80 -15.74 5.92 -1.20
CA SER A 80 -15.20 5.74 -2.55
C SER A 80 -14.55 4.37 -2.73
N LEU A 81 -13.76 3.94 -1.75
CA LEU A 81 -13.12 2.62 -1.75
C LEU A 81 -14.14 1.49 -1.55
N ALA A 82 -15.11 1.63 -0.63
CA ALA A 82 -16.18 0.66 -0.42
C ALA A 82 -16.96 0.43 -1.72
N SER A 83 -17.32 1.51 -2.40
CA SER A 83 -18.04 1.46 -3.68
C SER A 83 -17.21 0.83 -4.80
N ALA A 84 -15.89 0.98 -4.78
CA ALA A 84 -14.99 0.34 -5.74
C ALA A 84 -14.85 -1.16 -5.46
N ILE A 85 -14.73 -1.55 -4.20
CA ILE A 85 -14.70 -2.96 -3.77
C ILE A 85 -16.00 -3.67 -4.16
N ASP A 86 -17.15 -3.04 -3.91
CA ASP A 86 -18.47 -3.61 -4.25
C ASP A 86 -18.64 -3.82 -5.76
N GLU A 87 -18.21 -2.85 -6.57
CA GLU A 87 -18.23 -2.95 -8.04
C GLU A 87 -17.42 -4.13 -8.53
N VAL A 88 -16.15 -4.23 -8.12
CA VAL A 88 -15.25 -5.31 -8.55
C VAL A 88 -15.77 -6.66 -8.06
N SER A 89 -16.24 -6.72 -6.81
CA SER A 89 -16.76 -7.96 -6.22
C SER A 89 -18.00 -8.47 -6.93
N THR A 90 -18.94 -7.56 -7.24
CA THR A 90 -20.17 -7.90 -7.97
C THR A 90 -19.88 -8.29 -9.41
N ALA A 91 -19.03 -7.53 -10.12
CA ALA A 91 -18.69 -7.79 -11.52
C ALA A 91 -18.02 -9.16 -11.72
N HIS A 92 -17.22 -9.58 -10.74
CA HIS A 92 -16.39 -10.78 -10.85
C HIS A 92 -16.85 -11.94 -9.96
N GLY A 93 -17.93 -11.79 -9.20
CA GLY A 93 -18.46 -12.82 -8.31
C GLY A 93 -17.51 -13.20 -7.17
N LEU A 94 -16.81 -12.22 -6.59
CA LEU A 94 -15.86 -12.43 -5.49
C LEU A 94 -16.61 -12.69 -4.17
N LEU A 95 -16.04 -13.55 -3.33
CA LEU A 95 -16.62 -13.95 -2.05
C LEU A 95 -15.64 -13.71 -0.89
N PRO A 96 -16.09 -13.17 0.26
CA PRO A 96 -15.23 -12.91 1.40
C PRO A 96 -14.48 -14.16 1.90
N GLY A 97 -13.22 -13.96 2.27
CA GLY A 97 -12.32 -14.99 2.80
C GLY A 97 -11.69 -15.91 1.75
N ASN A 98 -12.12 -15.87 0.49
CA ASN A 98 -11.64 -16.74 -0.59
C ASN A 98 -11.15 -15.97 -1.83
N SER A 99 -11.15 -14.63 -1.79
CA SER A 99 -10.81 -13.80 -2.95
C SER A 99 -9.38 -13.27 -2.89
N PRO A 100 -8.80 -12.92 -4.05
CA PRO A 100 -7.57 -12.11 -4.08
C PRO A 100 -7.79 -10.81 -3.32
N SER A 101 -6.71 -10.25 -2.77
CA SER A 101 -6.75 -9.06 -1.94
C SER A 101 -5.59 -8.14 -2.25
N THR A 102 -5.74 -6.86 -1.91
CA THR A 102 -4.69 -5.86 -2.05
C THR A 102 -4.74 -4.88 -0.89
N THR A 103 -3.58 -4.38 -0.47
CA THR A 103 -3.54 -3.17 0.38
C THR A 103 -4.06 -1.98 -0.44
N VAL A 104 -4.45 -0.90 0.24
CA VAL A 104 -4.82 0.34 -0.46
C VAL A 104 -4.29 1.53 0.31
N SER A 105 -3.40 2.27 -0.35
CA SER A 105 -2.92 3.58 0.09
C SER A 105 -3.42 4.63 -0.90
N ILE A 106 -4.16 5.64 -0.44
CA ILE A 106 -4.67 6.74 -1.28
C ILE A 106 -4.23 8.07 -0.67
N LEU A 107 -3.73 8.96 -1.50
CA LEU A 107 -3.55 10.38 -1.19
C LEU A 107 -4.36 11.21 -2.20
N ARG A 108 -5.32 11.98 -1.72
CA ARG A 108 -6.14 12.90 -2.53
C ARG A 108 -5.90 14.34 -2.07
N TRP A 109 -5.94 15.28 -3.00
CA TRP A 109 -5.77 16.70 -2.67
C TRP A 109 -6.72 17.59 -3.47
N ASP A 110 -7.02 18.73 -2.88
CA ASP A 110 -7.60 19.89 -3.54
C ASP A 110 -6.84 21.16 -3.11
N GLU A 111 -7.42 22.33 -3.37
CA GLU A 111 -6.80 23.61 -3.01
C GLU A 111 -6.73 23.84 -1.49
N ARG A 112 -7.53 23.12 -0.69
CA ARG A 112 -7.73 23.37 0.74
C ARG A 112 -7.18 22.27 1.62
N THR A 113 -7.20 21.03 1.15
CA THR A 113 -6.93 19.84 1.94
C THR A 113 -6.08 18.83 1.19
N VAL A 114 -5.35 18.04 1.98
CA VAL A 114 -4.77 16.78 1.56
C VAL A 114 -5.38 15.70 2.47
N GLU A 115 -5.84 14.61 1.89
CA GLU A 115 -6.49 13.50 2.58
C GLU A 115 -5.74 12.21 2.29
N ALA A 116 -5.50 11.40 3.32
CA ALA A 116 -4.91 10.07 3.19
C ALA A 116 -5.86 9.00 3.69
N LEU A 117 -5.84 7.84 3.03
CA LEU A 117 -6.46 6.60 3.45
C LEU A 117 -5.44 5.46 3.34
N VAL A 118 -5.30 4.67 4.41
CA VAL A 118 -4.45 3.48 4.46
C VAL A 118 -5.28 2.29 4.94
N LEU A 119 -5.36 1.25 4.11
CA LEU A 119 -5.96 -0.03 4.42
C LEU A 119 -4.89 -1.12 4.26
N ALA A 120 -4.57 -1.82 5.35
CA ALA A 120 -3.42 -2.72 5.47
C ALA A 120 -2.05 -2.01 5.42
N ASP A 121 -0.98 -2.74 5.16
CA ASP A 121 0.40 -2.42 5.53
C ASP A 121 1.21 -1.61 4.49
N SER A 122 0.55 -0.93 3.54
CA SER A 122 1.22 0.03 2.64
C SER A 122 1.03 1.46 3.14
N PRO A 123 2.06 2.14 3.69
CA PRO A 123 1.90 3.43 4.36
C PRO A 123 1.79 4.64 3.43
N VAL A 124 1.16 5.70 3.95
CA VAL A 124 1.26 7.07 3.43
C VAL A 124 2.04 7.91 4.43
N VAL A 125 3.06 8.65 3.96
CA VAL A 125 3.85 9.53 4.81
C VAL A 125 3.77 10.96 4.30
N VAL A 126 3.30 11.87 5.13
CA VAL A 126 3.13 13.28 4.80
C VAL A 126 4.19 14.12 5.50
N PHE A 127 4.81 15.04 4.76
CA PHE A 127 5.81 15.96 5.27
C PHE A 127 5.22 17.36 5.27
N THR A 128 5.10 17.93 6.46
CA THR A 128 4.56 19.24 6.70
C THR A 128 5.64 20.20 7.19
N ASP A 129 5.30 21.48 7.29
CA ASP A 129 6.16 22.49 7.91
C ASP A 129 6.46 22.18 9.39
N SER A 130 5.59 21.42 10.06
CA SER A 130 5.72 21.06 11.46
C SER A 130 6.40 19.71 11.70
N GLY A 131 6.55 18.86 10.67
CA GLY A 131 7.23 17.59 10.83
C GLY A 131 6.90 16.54 9.76
N THR A 132 7.01 15.29 10.17
CA THR A 132 6.72 14.12 9.34
C THR A 132 5.64 13.33 10.05
N ASP A 133 4.61 12.97 9.31
CA ASP A 133 3.46 12.25 9.83
C ASP A 133 3.21 11.00 8.99
N ALA A 134 3.46 9.83 9.59
CA ALA A 134 3.23 8.54 8.95
C ALA A 134 1.83 8.03 9.31
N VAL A 135 1.04 7.73 8.29
CA VAL A 135 -0.22 7.01 8.39
C VAL A 135 0.08 5.54 8.07
N THR A 136 -0.01 4.70 9.08
CA THR A 136 0.26 3.25 9.00
C THR A 136 -0.92 2.47 9.57
N ASP A 137 -1.04 1.22 9.17
CA ASP A 137 -1.97 0.26 9.76
C ASP A 137 -1.22 -0.97 10.25
N ASP A 138 -0.88 -0.98 11.53
CA ASP A 138 -0.02 -2.00 12.13
C ASP A 138 -0.77 -3.28 12.53
N ARG A 139 -2.08 -3.39 12.22
CA ARG A 139 -2.92 -4.53 12.66
C ARG A 139 -2.39 -5.86 12.12
N LEU A 140 -2.00 -5.91 10.85
CA LEU A 140 -1.42 -7.13 10.25
C LEU A 140 -0.04 -7.45 10.83
N HIS A 141 0.80 -6.42 11.04
CA HIS A 141 2.10 -6.59 11.68
C HIS A 141 1.98 -7.16 13.09
N ALA A 142 1.06 -6.63 13.91
CA ALA A 142 0.80 -7.11 15.26
C ALA A 142 0.40 -8.59 15.31
N LEU A 143 -0.46 -9.05 14.39
CA LEU A 143 -0.83 -10.47 14.27
C LEU A 143 0.37 -11.35 13.88
N ARG A 144 1.20 -10.89 12.94
CA ARG A 144 2.40 -11.61 12.50
C ARG A 144 3.48 -11.73 13.59
N THR A 145 3.49 -10.83 14.58
CA THR A 145 4.44 -10.86 15.71
C THR A 145 4.01 -11.79 16.86
N THR A 146 2.71 -12.05 16.98
CA THR A 146 2.14 -12.88 18.05
C THR A 146 1.87 -14.32 17.62
N GLY A 147 1.88 -14.61 16.32
CA GLY A 147 1.61 -15.93 15.75
C GLY A 147 2.73 -16.96 15.96
N GLU A 148 2.33 -18.23 16.10
CA GLU A 148 3.21 -19.39 16.12
C GLU A 148 3.51 -19.87 14.68
N GLY A 149 4.77 -20.23 14.39
CA GLY A 149 5.19 -20.73 13.07
C GLY A 149 6.31 -19.87 12.50
N ASP A 150 7.53 -20.10 12.96
CA ASP A 150 8.59 -19.14 12.73
C ASP A 150 9.47 -19.52 11.53
N TYR A 151 8.92 -19.41 10.32
CA TYR A 151 9.75 -19.41 9.11
C TYR A 151 10.90 -18.38 9.26
N ARG A 152 10.69 -17.30 10.04
CA ARG A 152 11.73 -16.32 10.33
C ARG A 152 12.82 -16.87 11.22
N GLN A 153 12.53 -17.74 12.20
CA GLN A 153 13.54 -18.46 12.97
C GLN A 153 14.38 -19.36 12.05
N ARG A 154 13.73 -20.03 11.10
CA ARG A 154 14.42 -20.86 10.11
C ARG A 154 15.34 -20.02 9.23
N LEU A 155 14.86 -18.87 8.74
CA LEU A 155 15.68 -17.93 7.95
C LEU A 155 16.86 -17.40 8.78
N ARG A 156 16.65 -16.99 10.04
CA ARG A 156 17.72 -16.59 10.98
C ARG A 156 18.77 -17.69 11.16
N GLY A 157 18.36 -18.96 11.09
CA GLY A 157 19.24 -20.12 11.14
C GLY A 157 19.98 -20.43 9.83
N GLY A 158 19.82 -19.60 8.79
CA GLY A 158 20.45 -19.78 7.48
C GLY A 158 19.71 -20.77 6.57
N GLY A 159 18.42 -21.03 6.83
CA GLY A 159 17.65 -21.97 6.02
C GLY A 159 17.33 -21.49 4.60
N GLY A 160 17.36 -20.18 4.34
CA GLY A 160 17.04 -19.62 3.02
C GLY A 160 15.61 -19.92 2.52
N PHE A 161 15.35 -19.65 1.24
CA PHE A 161 14.03 -19.71 0.60
C PHE A 161 13.79 -21.06 -0.13
N ASP A 162 13.88 -22.18 0.58
CA ASP A 162 13.67 -23.52 0.03
C ASP A 162 12.18 -23.98 0.11
N GLU A 163 11.91 -25.22 -0.31
CA GLU A 163 10.55 -25.80 -0.25
C GLU A 163 9.98 -25.82 1.17
N ARG A 164 10.82 -26.07 2.18
CA ARG A 164 10.39 -26.07 3.58
C ARG A 164 10.01 -24.67 4.05
N HIS A 165 10.76 -23.64 3.66
CA HIS A 165 10.37 -22.25 3.88
C HIS A 165 9.01 -21.94 3.26
N HIS A 166 8.74 -22.41 2.05
CA HIS A 166 7.43 -22.22 1.41
C HIS A 166 6.29 -22.93 2.16
N ASP A 167 6.52 -24.13 2.69
CA ASP A 167 5.54 -24.84 3.53
C ASP A 167 5.25 -24.09 4.84
N GLU A 168 6.29 -23.63 5.54
CA GLU A 168 6.17 -22.88 6.80
C GLU A 168 5.49 -21.52 6.56
N LEU A 169 5.83 -20.84 5.46
CA LEU A 169 5.18 -19.59 5.06
C LEU A 169 3.69 -19.79 4.74
N ARG A 170 3.33 -20.86 4.00
CA ARG A 170 1.92 -21.19 3.72
C ARG A 170 1.13 -21.40 5.02
N ALA A 171 1.70 -22.13 5.97
CA ALA A 171 1.06 -22.34 7.28
C ALA A 171 0.87 -21.02 8.04
N ALA A 172 1.88 -20.14 8.03
CA ALA A 172 1.79 -18.81 8.67
C ALA A 172 0.74 -17.91 8.02
N VAL A 173 0.65 -17.93 6.67
CA VAL A 173 -0.38 -17.18 5.92
C VAL A 173 -1.78 -17.76 6.19
N ASP A 174 -1.95 -19.08 6.20
CA ASP A 174 -3.23 -19.73 6.51
C ASP A 174 -3.68 -19.43 7.95
N ALA A 175 -2.75 -19.36 8.91
CA ALA A 175 -3.05 -18.97 10.29
C ALA A 175 -3.48 -17.50 10.40
N THR A 176 -2.75 -16.61 9.73
CA THR A 176 -3.04 -15.17 9.72
C THR A 176 -4.34 -14.87 8.97
N GLY A 177 -4.61 -15.58 7.87
CA GLY A 177 -5.77 -15.38 7.00
C GLY A 177 -7.12 -15.58 7.71
N ARG A 178 -7.15 -16.34 8.82
CA ARG A 178 -8.34 -16.48 9.68
C ARG A 178 -8.77 -15.17 10.37
N TRP A 179 -7.87 -14.21 10.41
CA TRP A 179 -8.08 -12.88 10.98
C TRP A 179 -8.29 -11.80 9.91
N ARG A 180 -8.44 -12.18 8.64
CA ARG A 180 -8.71 -11.25 7.54
C ARG A 180 -10.16 -10.75 7.62
N ASN A 181 -10.34 -9.43 7.52
CA ASN A 181 -11.64 -8.75 7.44
C ASN A 181 -12.63 -9.16 8.54
N VAL A 182 -12.09 -9.33 9.76
CA VAL A 182 -12.89 -9.61 10.96
C VAL A 182 -12.49 -8.66 12.08
N GLU A 183 -13.44 -8.39 12.98
CA GLU A 183 -13.19 -7.55 14.16
C GLU A 183 -12.09 -8.14 15.04
N GLY A 184 -11.18 -7.29 15.53
CA GLY A 184 -9.97 -7.72 16.24
C GLY A 184 -8.87 -8.35 15.35
N GLY A 185 -9.11 -8.50 14.05
CA GLY A 185 -8.13 -8.94 13.07
C GLY A 185 -7.46 -7.80 12.31
N PHE A 186 -7.11 -8.06 11.05
CA PHE A 186 -6.61 -7.05 10.10
C PHE A 186 -7.62 -6.84 8.96
N TRP A 187 -7.51 -5.70 8.29
CA TRP A 187 -8.42 -5.29 7.23
C TRP A 187 -7.65 -5.06 5.94
N VAL A 188 -8.20 -5.54 4.83
CA VAL A 188 -7.57 -5.48 3.49
C VAL A 188 -8.67 -5.38 2.44
N ALA A 189 -8.40 -4.74 1.30
CA ALA A 189 -9.36 -4.74 0.20
C ALA A 189 -9.46 -6.15 -0.38
N GLU A 190 -10.67 -6.70 -0.36
CA GLU A 190 -10.99 -8.06 -0.82
C GLU A 190 -12.44 -8.05 -1.32
N ALA A 191 -13.32 -8.98 -0.91
CA ALA A 191 -14.70 -9.01 -1.40
C ALA A 191 -15.69 -8.23 -0.52
N ASP A 192 -15.34 -7.94 0.74
CA ASP A 192 -16.22 -7.22 1.67
C ASP A 192 -15.97 -5.69 1.59
N PRO A 193 -16.91 -4.90 1.04
CA PRO A 193 -16.75 -3.46 0.92
C PRO A 193 -16.69 -2.74 2.27
N SER A 194 -17.21 -3.35 3.35
CA SER A 194 -17.16 -2.74 4.68
C SER A 194 -15.74 -2.59 5.23
N ALA A 195 -14.77 -3.35 4.69
CA ALA A 195 -13.36 -3.24 5.03
C ALA A 195 -12.81 -1.83 4.78
N ALA A 196 -13.32 -1.11 3.79
CA ALA A 196 -12.89 0.26 3.48
C ALA A 196 -13.10 1.23 4.65
N HIS A 197 -14.18 1.08 5.42
CA HIS A 197 -14.47 1.94 6.57
C HIS A 197 -13.59 1.67 7.78
N ARG A 198 -12.78 0.60 7.71
CA ARG A 198 -11.82 0.22 8.74
C ARG A 198 -10.44 0.78 8.46
N ALA A 199 -10.25 1.46 7.32
CA ALA A 199 -9.01 2.12 6.95
C ALA A 199 -8.64 3.25 7.93
N ILE A 200 -7.35 3.44 8.13
CA ILE A 200 -6.81 4.59 8.85
C ILE A 200 -6.86 5.79 7.92
N ARG A 201 -7.50 6.88 8.38
CA ARG A 201 -7.69 8.10 7.59
C ARG A 201 -7.13 9.31 8.31
N ARG A 202 -6.59 10.26 7.56
CA ARG A 202 -6.10 11.54 8.08
C ARG A 202 -6.28 12.65 7.04
N SER A 203 -6.40 13.88 7.50
CA SER A 203 -6.48 15.06 6.64
C SER A 203 -5.62 16.18 7.21
N TRP A 204 -5.03 16.97 6.32
CA TRP A 204 -4.20 18.13 6.63
C TRP A 204 -4.66 19.32 5.79
N PRO A 205 -4.51 20.57 6.29
CA PRO A 205 -4.62 21.75 5.45
C PRO A 205 -3.59 21.68 4.31
N ARG A 206 -4.02 21.93 3.08
CA ARG A 206 -3.15 21.89 1.89
C ARG A 206 -1.95 22.83 2.05
N SER A 207 -2.11 23.97 2.72
CA SER A 207 -1.04 24.94 2.97
C SER A 207 0.09 24.42 3.85
N GLU A 208 -0.14 23.38 4.66
CA GLU A 208 0.87 22.83 5.56
C GLU A 208 1.69 21.71 4.92
N VAL A 209 1.18 21.08 3.86
CA VAL A 209 1.80 19.91 3.24
C VAL A 209 2.78 20.32 2.15
N ARG A 210 4.01 19.81 2.24
CA ARG A 210 5.11 20.06 1.28
C ARG A 210 5.35 18.88 0.37
N SER A 211 5.29 17.67 0.91
CA SER A 211 5.48 16.46 0.12
C SER A 211 4.79 15.27 0.78
N ALA A 212 4.63 14.20 0.02
CA ALA A 212 4.15 12.93 0.53
C ALA A 212 4.83 11.75 -0.17
N LEU A 213 4.84 10.61 0.51
CA LEU A 213 5.26 9.32 -0.03
C LEU A 213 4.12 8.31 0.14
N LEU A 214 3.91 7.47 -0.86
CA LEU A 214 3.11 6.26 -0.74
C LEU A 214 4.01 5.10 -1.13
N ALA A 215 4.07 4.07 -0.30
CA ALA A 215 5.01 2.96 -0.46
C ALA A 215 4.30 1.62 -0.27
N SER A 216 4.58 0.63 -1.12
CA SER A 216 4.29 -0.78 -0.82
C SER A 216 5.23 -1.31 0.27
N ASP A 217 4.94 -2.49 0.82
CA ASP A 217 5.74 -3.03 1.93
C ASP A 217 7.18 -3.38 1.48
N GLY A 218 7.36 -3.73 0.20
CA GLY A 218 8.66 -3.93 -0.43
C GLY A 218 9.53 -2.67 -0.53
N VAL A 219 8.98 -1.49 -0.26
CA VAL A 219 9.72 -0.23 -0.12
C VAL A 219 9.80 0.21 1.34
N SER A 220 8.70 0.13 2.10
CA SER A 220 8.66 0.57 3.50
C SER A 220 9.60 -0.24 4.39
N CYS A 221 9.83 -1.53 4.06
CA CYS A 221 10.81 -2.37 4.74
C CYS A 221 12.22 -1.77 4.75
N GLY A 222 12.56 -0.89 3.79
CA GLY A 222 13.82 -0.14 3.78
C GLY A 222 14.00 0.78 4.99
N VAL A 223 12.91 1.35 5.51
CA VAL A 223 12.90 2.19 6.72
C VAL A 223 12.64 1.35 7.96
N GLU A 224 11.73 0.38 7.86
CA GLU A 224 11.20 -0.34 9.01
C GLU A 224 12.08 -1.53 9.46
N GLN A 225 12.82 -2.14 8.54
CA GLN A 225 13.46 -3.44 8.78
C GLN A 225 14.92 -3.50 8.31
N TYR A 226 15.22 -3.03 7.10
CA TYR A 226 16.51 -3.29 6.45
C TYR A 226 17.64 -2.34 6.85
N ASP A 227 17.41 -1.41 7.78
CA ASP A 227 18.34 -0.32 8.11
C ASP A 227 18.80 0.47 6.86
N SER A 228 18.10 0.36 5.74
CA SER A 228 18.47 1.00 4.47
C SER A 228 18.31 2.51 4.58
N TYR A 229 17.35 2.97 5.38
CA TYR A 229 17.15 4.36 5.76
C TYR A 229 16.86 4.43 7.25
N ARG A 230 17.36 5.48 7.93
CA ARG A 230 17.07 5.71 9.35
C ARG A 230 15.61 6.08 9.60
N ASP A 231 15.05 6.87 8.70
CA ASP A 231 13.69 7.39 8.78
C ASP A 231 13.17 7.80 7.39
N TRP A 232 11.89 8.16 7.33
CA TRP A 232 11.22 8.61 6.12
C TRP A 232 11.80 9.90 5.52
N ARG A 233 12.44 10.77 6.33
CA ARG A 233 13.07 11.99 5.81
C ARG A 233 14.33 11.65 5.02
N GLU A 234 15.11 10.67 5.47
CA GLU A 234 16.27 10.18 4.72
C GLU A 234 15.84 9.56 3.38
N LEU A 235 14.77 8.75 3.37
CA LEU A 235 14.24 8.17 2.14
C LEU A 235 13.76 9.26 1.17
N LEU A 236 12.98 10.23 1.63
CA LEU A 236 12.53 11.36 0.80
C LEU A 236 13.71 12.17 0.26
N ALA A 237 14.73 12.44 1.10
CA ALA A 237 15.92 13.18 0.67
C ALA A 237 16.68 12.44 -0.43
N HIS A 238 16.78 11.10 -0.34
CA HIS A 238 17.37 10.29 -1.39
C HIS A 238 16.55 10.32 -2.68
N ALA A 239 15.23 10.21 -2.60
CA ALA A 239 14.35 10.33 -3.77
C ALA A 239 14.51 11.70 -4.47
N ARG A 240 14.57 12.79 -3.71
CA ARG A 240 14.79 14.14 -4.25
C ARG A 240 16.17 14.35 -4.86
N ALA A 241 17.20 13.74 -4.28
CA ALA A 241 18.57 13.88 -4.74
C ALA A 241 18.83 13.08 -6.02
N GLU A 242 18.17 11.92 -6.17
CA GLU A 242 18.42 10.99 -7.26
C GLU A 242 17.14 10.66 -8.05
N SER A 243 16.26 9.82 -7.49
CA SER A 243 14.94 9.48 -8.04
C SER A 243 14.20 8.49 -7.12
N ALA A 244 12.90 8.32 -7.34
CA ALA A 244 12.13 7.21 -6.75
C ALA A 244 12.72 5.84 -7.12
N ARG A 245 13.26 5.69 -8.33
CA ARG A 245 13.92 4.45 -8.79
C ARG A 245 15.17 4.13 -7.98
N ALA A 246 16.01 5.13 -7.70
CA ALA A 246 17.21 4.95 -6.87
C ALA A 246 16.87 4.47 -5.45
N VAL A 247 15.71 4.89 -4.91
CA VAL A 247 15.20 4.35 -3.65
C VAL A 247 14.95 2.85 -3.73
N LEU A 248 14.27 2.40 -4.80
CA LEU A 248 13.99 0.97 -5.01
C LEU A 248 15.29 0.16 -5.14
N GLU A 249 16.24 0.67 -5.93
CA GLU A 249 17.55 0.04 -6.13
C GLU A 249 18.32 -0.13 -4.81
N ARG A 250 18.28 0.85 -3.91
CA ARG A 250 18.91 0.75 -2.58
C ARG A 250 18.24 -0.30 -1.70
N VAL A 251 16.91 -0.39 -1.70
CA VAL A 251 16.20 -1.43 -0.94
C VAL A 251 16.49 -2.81 -1.53
N ARG A 252 16.49 -2.94 -2.86
CA ARG A 252 16.85 -4.17 -3.57
C ARG A 252 18.30 -4.59 -3.30
N ALA A 253 19.23 -3.64 -3.20
CA ALA A 253 20.62 -3.93 -2.86
C ALA A 253 20.76 -4.54 -1.45
N ALA A 254 19.95 -4.11 -0.49
CA ALA A 254 19.90 -4.73 0.84
C ALA A 254 19.44 -6.20 0.77
N GLU A 255 18.42 -6.50 -0.03
CA GLU A 255 17.98 -7.89 -0.22
C GLU A 255 19.04 -8.77 -0.91
N HIS A 256 19.79 -8.24 -1.87
CA HIS A 256 20.90 -8.95 -2.52
C HIS A 256 22.05 -9.23 -1.54
N ALA A 257 22.27 -8.34 -0.57
CA ALA A 257 23.25 -8.52 0.49
C ALA A 257 22.82 -9.55 1.55
N ASP A 258 21.55 -9.94 1.58
CA ASP A 258 20.98 -10.98 2.46
C ASP A 258 20.13 -11.98 1.65
N PRO A 259 20.75 -12.77 0.75
CA PRO A 259 20.04 -13.61 -0.24
C PRO A 259 19.23 -14.76 0.39
N ASP A 260 19.52 -15.09 1.65
CA ASP A 260 18.87 -16.13 2.44
C ASP A 260 17.92 -15.59 3.52
N GLY A 261 17.74 -14.27 3.63
CA GLY A 261 16.84 -13.68 4.64
C GLY A 261 17.32 -13.88 6.08
N SER A 262 18.60 -14.16 6.29
CA SER A 262 19.16 -14.48 7.59
C SER A 262 19.30 -13.27 8.50
N ARG A 263 19.66 -12.12 7.90
CA ARG A 263 19.76 -10.84 8.60
C ARG A 263 18.37 -10.22 8.76
N TRP A 264 17.58 -10.23 7.69
CA TRP A 264 16.22 -9.70 7.66
C TRP A 264 15.24 -10.77 7.16
N PRO A 265 14.65 -11.54 8.09
CA PRO A 265 13.70 -12.58 7.73
C PRO A 265 12.42 -12.03 7.10
N ARG A 266 12.12 -12.53 5.90
CA ARG A 266 11.06 -12.02 5.02
C ARG A 266 10.37 -13.15 4.25
N PRO A 267 9.14 -12.97 3.76
CA PRO A 267 8.38 -14.07 3.14
C PRO A 267 8.98 -14.55 1.81
N LYS A 268 9.55 -13.64 1.01
CA LYS A 268 10.14 -13.94 -0.30
C LYS A 268 11.51 -13.30 -0.44
N ARG A 269 12.34 -13.83 -1.34
CA ARG A 269 13.70 -13.30 -1.57
C ARG A 269 13.67 -11.83 -1.99
N HIS A 270 12.72 -11.50 -2.83
CA HIS A 270 12.52 -10.19 -3.44
C HIS A 270 11.03 -9.87 -3.41
N ASP A 271 10.65 -8.76 -2.77
CA ASP A 271 9.28 -8.24 -2.86
C ASP A 271 9.08 -7.40 -4.12
N ASP A 272 7.82 -7.21 -4.52
CA ASP A 272 7.46 -6.14 -5.45
C ASP A 272 7.64 -4.79 -4.76
N GLN A 273 7.94 -3.76 -5.53
CA GLN A 273 8.26 -2.45 -4.98
C GLN A 273 7.54 -1.38 -5.77
N ALA A 274 6.73 -0.58 -5.10
CA ALA A 274 6.05 0.58 -5.65
C ALA A 274 6.24 1.78 -4.72
N LEU A 275 6.70 2.88 -5.30
CA LEU A 275 6.88 4.15 -4.61
C LEU A 275 6.29 5.27 -5.44
N ALA A 276 5.42 6.07 -4.82
CA ALA A 276 5.00 7.36 -5.35
C ALA A 276 5.55 8.49 -4.46
N VAL A 277 6.21 9.46 -5.09
CA VAL A 277 6.72 10.68 -4.46
C VAL A 277 5.89 11.85 -4.98
N VAL A 278 5.21 12.53 -4.06
CA VAL A 278 4.38 13.69 -4.37
C VAL A 278 5.04 14.94 -3.82
N GLU A 279 5.31 15.91 -4.69
CA GLU A 279 5.84 17.22 -4.29
C GLU A 279 4.77 18.28 -4.53
N PHE A 280 4.45 19.02 -3.47
CA PHE A 280 3.52 20.12 -3.53
C PHE A 280 4.29 21.41 -3.73
N THR A 281 4.05 22.10 -4.86
CA THR A 281 4.61 23.43 -5.08
C THR A 281 4.18 24.36 -3.96
N SER A 282 5.14 25.10 -3.41
CA SER A 282 4.84 26.27 -2.59
C SER A 282 4.34 27.35 -3.54
N ASP A 283 3.17 27.93 -3.26
CA ASP A 283 2.80 29.18 -3.91
C ASP A 283 3.71 30.27 -3.30
N ASP A 284 4.75 30.64 -4.03
CA ASP A 284 5.60 31.80 -3.72
C ASP A 284 4.85 33.12 -3.96
#